data_AF-A0A3N9MS89-F1
#
_entry.id   AF-A0A3N9MS89-F1
#
_cell.length_a   1.000
_cell.length_b   1.000
_cell.length_c   1.000
_cell.angle_alpha   90.00
_cell.angle_beta   90.00
_cell.angle_gamma   90.00
#
_symmetry.space_group_name_H-M   'P 1'
#
loop_
_entity.id
_entity.type
_entity.pdbx_description
1 polymer ?
#
loop_
_entity_poly.entity_id
_entity_poly.type
_entity_poly.pdbx_seq_one_letter_code
_entity_poly.pdbx_strand_id
1 'polypeptide(L)'
;MEPFNGDYTSSIFASIDNVAISSVAHDFLRTEYNSEDWDDEAYPNYDGTDDYLQQAADSSFWPDDITYDPEDDGTPLKSLGVHEHWNNADDKQYSRDLQTGNGIELVKILHDPSTIKTEPVYAAGFALYQNFPNPFNPSTSIAFQLKEAGHVELSVYNELGQKIETLINSNQPTGYKEVKWNGANRPSGVYFYRLIVNSNNQKQIMQKKMLLVK
;
A
#
# COMPACT_ATOMS: atom_id res chain seq x y z
N MET A 1 14.15 5.01 15.44
CA MET A 1 13.64 3.82 14.74
C MET A 1 13.94 4.01 13.26
N GLU A 2 14.63 3.08 12.57
CA GLU A 2 14.93 3.27 11.14
C GLU A 2 13.63 3.52 10.35
N PRO A 3 13.57 4.50 9.42
CA PRO A 3 12.33 4.93 8.78
C PRO A 3 11.58 3.80 8.06
N PHE A 4 12.26 2.71 7.71
CA PHE A 4 11.70 1.51 7.09
C PHE A 4 11.91 0.21 7.90
N ASN A 5 12.32 0.29 9.17
CA ASN A 5 12.60 -0.86 10.03
C ASN A 5 13.58 -1.90 9.42
N GLY A 6 14.58 -1.45 8.66
CA GLY A 6 15.56 -2.34 7.99
C GLY A 6 15.03 -3.15 6.80
N ASP A 7 13.88 -2.78 6.23
CA ASP A 7 13.30 -3.42 5.03
C ASP A 7 13.32 -2.48 3.82
N TYR A 8 13.16 -3.05 2.61
CA TYR A 8 13.09 -2.27 1.38
C TYR A 8 11.83 -1.39 1.33
N THR A 9 11.97 -0.22 0.70
CA THR A 9 10.85 0.69 0.49
C THR A 9 9.74 0.01 -0.32
N SER A 10 8.61 -0.25 0.32
CA SER A 10 7.39 -0.81 -0.29
C SER A 10 6.22 0.18 -0.28
N SER A 11 6.50 1.44 0.07
CA SER A 11 5.52 2.51 0.22
C SER A 11 5.42 3.38 -1.02
N ILE A 12 4.22 3.86 -1.33
CA ILE A 12 3.97 4.89 -2.34
C ILE A 12 3.72 6.20 -1.60
N PHE A 13 4.52 7.22 -1.92
CA PHE A 13 4.25 8.60 -1.51
C PHE A 13 3.63 9.35 -2.69
N ALA A 14 2.59 10.13 -2.42
CA ALA A 14 1.92 10.92 -3.44
C ALA A 14 1.44 12.25 -2.84
N SER A 15 1.55 13.32 -3.62
CA SER A 15 1.03 14.65 -3.31
C SER A 15 0.59 15.33 -4.60
N ILE A 16 -0.33 16.28 -4.50
CA ILE A 16 -0.66 17.21 -5.58
C ILE A 16 0.19 18.49 -5.51
N ASP A 17 0.95 18.67 -4.43
CA ASP A 17 1.91 19.73 -4.20
C ASP A 17 3.33 19.16 -4.30
N ASN A 18 4.06 19.60 -5.33
CA ASN A 18 5.42 19.12 -5.64
C ASN A 18 6.47 19.60 -4.62
N VAL A 19 6.25 20.75 -3.99
CA VAL A 19 7.16 21.27 -2.95
C VAL A 19 6.94 20.46 -1.67
N ALA A 20 5.67 20.20 -1.32
CA ALA A 20 5.33 19.40 -0.15
C ALA A 20 5.91 17.98 -0.21
N ILE A 21 5.75 17.28 -1.34
CA ILE A 21 6.28 15.90 -1.46
C ILE A 21 7.80 15.84 -1.38
N SER A 22 8.47 16.84 -1.97
CA SER A 22 9.93 16.94 -1.93
C SER A 22 10.43 17.29 -0.52
N SER A 23 9.67 18.11 0.22
CA SER A 23 9.92 18.43 1.63
C SER A 23 9.82 17.19 2.52
N VAL A 24 8.78 16.38 2.32
CA VAL A 24 8.62 15.10 3.04
C VAL A 24 9.75 14.14 2.69
N ALA A 25 10.10 14.00 1.41
CA ALA A 25 11.22 13.15 0.99
C ALA A 25 12.55 13.60 1.61
N HIS A 26 12.76 14.91 1.72
CA HIS A 26 13.95 15.47 2.35
C HIS A 26 14.03 15.15 3.85
N ASP A 27 12.92 15.20 4.59
CA ASP A 27 12.87 14.81 6.00
C ASP A 27 13.24 13.33 6.23
N PHE A 28 12.80 12.44 5.34
CA PHE A 28 13.22 11.03 5.36
C PHE A 28 14.73 10.89 5.19
N LEU A 29 15.31 11.57 4.18
CA LEU A 29 16.75 11.52 3.91
C LEU A 29 17.57 12.09 5.08
N ARG A 30 17.16 13.22 5.66
CA ARG A 30 17.84 13.83 6.81
C ARG A 30 17.82 12.96 8.06
N THR A 31 16.74 12.22 8.24
CA THR A 31 16.57 11.30 9.38
C THR A 31 17.38 10.02 9.21
N GLU A 32 17.44 9.49 7.99
CA GLU A 32 18.22 8.28 7.68
C GLU A 32 19.73 8.55 7.68
N TYR A 33 20.16 9.68 7.08
CA TYR A 33 21.56 10.07 6.98
C TYR A 33 21.89 11.14 8.02
N ASN A 34 21.72 10.79 9.30
CA ASN A 34 22.10 11.67 10.41
C ASN A 34 23.61 11.54 10.72
N SER A 35 24.19 12.57 11.33
CA SER A 35 25.62 12.64 11.66
C SER A 35 26.05 11.70 12.79
N GLU A 36 25.13 11.10 13.54
CA GLU A 36 25.46 10.11 14.58
C GLU A 36 25.81 8.75 13.97
N ASP A 37 25.16 8.40 12.86
CA ASP A 37 25.35 7.13 12.15
C ASP A 37 26.39 7.24 11.02
N TRP A 38 26.64 8.45 10.49
CA TRP A 38 27.47 8.69 9.30
C TRP A 38 28.44 9.86 9.53
N ASP A 39 29.60 9.55 10.13
CA ASP A 39 30.60 10.48 10.70
C ASP A 39 31.25 11.49 9.71
N ASP A 40 30.77 11.59 8.45
CA ASP A 40 31.11 12.64 7.46
C ASP A 40 30.17 12.64 6.22
N GLU A 41 29.13 11.79 6.17
CA GLU A 41 28.31 11.52 4.97
C GLU A 41 26.84 11.93 5.12
N ALA A 42 26.52 12.76 6.12
CA ALA A 42 25.20 13.34 6.34
C ALA A 42 24.84 14.44 5.30
N TYR A 43 25.07 14.18 4.00
CA TYR A 43 24.87 15.13 2.91
C TYR A 43 23.48 15.78 2.90
N PRO A 44 22.37 15.07 3.19
CA PRO A 44 21.05 15.70 3.26
C PRO A 44 20.95 16.79 4.34
N ASN A 45 21.81 16.76 5.35
CA ASN A 45 21.85 17.72 6.46
C ASN A 45 22.83 18.88 6.22
N TYR A 46 23.48 18.97 5.06
CA TYR A 46 24.37 20.08 4.74
C TYR A 46 23.55 21.34 4.46
N ASP A 47 24.11 22.49 4.85
CA ASP A 47 23.48 23.78 4.62
C ASP A 47 23.28 24.04 3.12
N GLY A 48 22.14 24.60 2.76
CA GLY A 48 21.73 24.87 1.39
C GLY A 48 21.18 23.68 0.60
N THR A 49 21.10 22.47 1.18
CA THR A 49 20.60 21.28 0.48
C THR A 49 19.11 21.41 0.07
N ASP A 50 18.31 22.13 0.86
CA ASP A 50 16.90 22.39 0.60
C ASP A 50 16.61 23.84 0.14
N ASP A 51 17.62 24.63 -0.25
CA ASP A 51 17.44 26.02 -0.71
C ASP A 51 16.42 26.12 -1.85
N TYR A 52 16.40 25.15 -2.75
CA TYR A 52 15.44 25.12 -3.84
C TYR A 52 13.99 24.95 -3.35
N LEU A 53 13.78 24.26 -2.22
CA LEU A 53 12.47 24.11 -1.60
C LEU A 53 12.07 25.38 -0.84
N GLN A 54 13.01 26.01 -0.14
CA GLN A 54 12.81 27.30 0.52
C GLN A 54 12.40 28.37 -0.50
N GLN A 55 13.14 28.45 -1.61
CA GLN A 55 12.81 29.33 -2.74
C GLN A 55 11.46 28.97 -3.36
N ALA A 56 11.17 27.70 -3.63
CA ALA A 56 9.88 27.33 -4.21
C ALA A 56 8.69 27.66 -3.29
N ALA A 57 8.86 27.56 -1.98
CA ALA A 57 7.79 27.76 -1.01
C ALA A 57 7.55 29.22 -0.63
N ASP A 58 8.57 30.08 -0.66
CA ASP A 58 8.44 31.47 -0.24
C ASP A 58 9.24 32.42 -1.13
N SER A 59 8.51 33.32 -1.78
CA SER A 59 9.05 34.39 -2.62
C SER A 59 10.01 35.35 -1.89
N SER A 60 10.06 35.39 -0.56
CA SER A 60 11.06 36.18 0.16
C SER A 60 12.50 35.71 -0.06
N PHE A 61 12.68 34.48 -0.54
CA PHE A 61 13.98 33.92 -0.90
C PHE A 61 14.32 34.12 -2.38
N TRP A 62 13.45 34.78 -3.15
CA TRP A 62 13.73 35.10 -4.55
C TRP A 62 14.61 36.35 -4.65
N PRO A 63 15.42 36.46 -5.71
CA PRO A 63 16.04 37.73 -6.06
C PRO A 63 14.99 38.84 -6.25
N ASP A 64 15.31 40.07 -5.84
CA ASP A 64 14.39 41.22 -5.84
C ASP A 64 13.77 41.54 -7.22
N ASP A 65 14.40 41.09 -8.31
CA ASP A 65 13.99 41.31 -9.69
C ASP A 65 13.11 40.18 -10.27
N ILE A 66 12.79 39.16 -9.47
CA ILE A 66 11.94 38.05 -9.88
C ILE A 66 10.50 38.27 -9.40
N THR A 67 9.58 38.23 -10.35
CA THR A 67 8.14 38.19 -10.10
C THR A 67 7.57 37.03 -10.91
N TYR A 68 6.87 36.11 -10.23
CA TYR A 68 6.27 34.96 -10.87
C TYR A 68 4.76 35.13 -10.96
N ASP A 69 4.28 35.49 -12.16
CA ASP A 69 2.86 35.59 -12.50
C ASP A 69 2.64 34.86 -13.82
N PRO A 70 2.46 33.52 -13.79
CA PRO A 70 2.30 32.73 -15.00
C PRO A 70 0.96 32.96 -15.71
N GLU A 71 -0.05 33.47 -14.99
CA GLU A 71 -1.40 33.69 -15.51
C GLU A 71 -1.60 35.11 -16.06
N ASP A 72 -0.61 36.00 -15.88
CA ASP A 72 -0.61 37.41 -16.31
C ASP A 72 -1.85 38.18 -15.82
N ASP A 73 -2.27 37.91 -14.59
CA ASP A 73 -3.45 38.53 -13.97
C ASP A 73 -3.11 39.73 -13.07
N GLY A 74 -1.82 40.03 -12.91
CA GLY A 74 -1.30 41.11 -12.09
C GLY A 74 -1.17 40.76 -10.61
N THR A 75 -1.38 39.49 -10.23
CA THR A 75 -1.25 38.98 -8.86
C THR A 75 -0.14 37.94 -8.81
N PRO A 76 1.10 38.36 -8.46
CA PRO A 76 2.22 37.43 -8.37
C PRO A 76 1.96 36.31 -7.36
N LEU A 77 2.29 35.09 -7.75
CA LEU A 77 2.35 33.96 -6.84
C LEU A 77 3.51 34.17 -5.86
N LYS A 78 3.21 33.98 -4.58
CA LYS A 78 4.21 34.10 -3.50
C LYS A 78 4.83 32.76 -3.10
N SER A 79 4.28 31.66 -3.62
CA SER A 79 4.61 30.30 -3.24
C SER A 79 4.14 29.35 -4.33
N LEU A 80 4.94 28.32 -4.60
CA LEU A 80 4.61 27.21 -5.50
C LEU A 80 4.14 25.95 -4.74
N GLY A 81 4.16 26.00 -3.40
CA GLY A 81 3.78 24.89 -2.55
C GLY A 81 4.31 25.04 -1.13
N VAL A 82 4.06 24.05 -0.28
CA VAL A 82 4.42 24.10 1.14
C VAL A 82 5.78 23.45 1.39
N HIS A 83 6.69 24.19 2.01
CA HIS A 83 7.92 23.64 2.59
C HIS A 83 7.90 23.81 4.10
N GLU A 84 7.95 22.68 4.81
CA GLU A 84 8.06 22.62 6.27
C GLU A 84 8.64 21.26 6.66
N HIS A 85 8.89 21.07 7.95
CA HIS A 85 9.47 19.85 8.49
C HIS A 85 8.56 19.22 9.52
N TRP A 86 8.62 17.90 9.64
CA TRP A 86 7.91 17.22 10.71
C TRP A 86 8.47 17.60 12.08
N ASN A 87 7.70 17.33 13.13
CA ASN A 87 8.14 17.54 14.51
C ASN A 87 9.32 16.66 14.94
N ASN A 88 9.29 15.36 14.60
CA ASN A 88 10.34 14.40 14.90
C ASN A 88 10.20 13.14 14.03
N ALA A 89 11.28 12.36 13.95
CA ALA A 89 11.40 11.16 13.13
C ALA A 89 10.46 10.01 13.53
N ASP A 90 9.97 9.98 14.77
CA ASP A 90 9.11 8.90 15.26
C ASP A 90 7.64 9.18 14.90
N ASP A 91 7.14 10.36 15.28
CA ASP A 91 5.75 10.77 15.08
C ASP A 91 5.48 11.19 13.62
N LYS A 92 6.46 11.87 12.99
CA LYS A 92 6.40 12.38 11.61
C LYS A 92 5.16 13.24 11.35
N GLN A 93 4.87 14.17 12.27
CA GLN A 93 3.68 15.03 12.19
C GLN A 93 4.05 16.44 11.70
N TYR A 94 3.26 16.94 10.76
CA TYR A 94 3.41 18.27 10.16
C TYR A 94 2.38 19.27 10.69
N SER A 95 2.37 20.51 10.20
CA SER A 95 1.56 21.58 10.80
C SER A 95 0.06 21.30 10.79
N ARG A 96 -0.43 20.58 9.78
CA ARG A 96 -1.85 20.18 9.70
C ARG A 96 -2.17 18.98 10.59
N ASP A 97 -1.24 18.02 10.73
CA ASP A 97 -1.36 16.92 11.70
C ASP A 97 -1.40 17.47 13.15
N LEU A 98 -0.58 18.49 13.43
CA LEU A 98 -0.44 19.14 14.74
C LEU A 98 -1.51 20.20 15.03
N GLN A 99 -2.37 20.52 14.06
CA GLN A 99 -3.37 21.59 14.15
C GLN A 99 -2.76 22.97 14.45
N THR A 100 -1.51 23.19 14.03
CA THR A 100 -0.79 24.47 14.18
C THR A 100 -0.82 25.30 12.89
N GLY A 101 -1.21 24.70 11.77
CA GLY A 101 -1.28 25.37 10.47
C GLY A 101 -2.05 24.57 9.42
N ASN A 102 -2.04 25.09 8.19
CA ASN A 102 -2.71 24.48 7.02
C ASN A 102 -1.71 23.79 6.07
N GLY A 103 -0.52 23.46 6.54
CA GLY A 103 0.55 22.88 5.72
C GLY A 103 0.32 21.39 5.41
N ILE A 104 1.39 20.62 5.54
CA ILE A 104 1.44 19.21 5.17
C ILE A 104 0.63 18.38 6.20
N GLU A 105 -0.06 17.36 5.72
CA GLU A 105 -0.73 16.31 6.52
C GLU A 105 -0.25 14.96 6.01
N LEU A 106 0.36 14.14 6.86
CA LEU A 106 0.84 12.83 6.46
C LEU A 106 -0.22 11.74 6.67
N VAL A 107 -1.04 11.51 5.64
CA VAL A 107 -2.07 10.47 5.67
C VAL A 107 -1.47 9.08 5.41
N LYS A 108 -1.29 8.30 6.47
CA LYS A 108 -0.82 6.90 6.37
C LYS A 108 -2.01 5.98 6.09
N ILE A 109 -2.07 5.43 4.88
CA ILE A 109 -2.99 4.32 4.58
C ILE A 109 -2.28 3.02 4.96
N LEU A 110 -2.54 2.56 6.19
CA LEU A 110 -2.10 1.25 6.63
C LEU A 110 -2.87 0.19 5.83
N HIS A 111 -2.24 -0.35 4.81
CA HIS A 111 -2.60 -1.67 4.29
C HIS A 111 -1.77 -2.65 5.08
N ASP A 112 -2.38 -3.57 5.84
CA ASP A 112 -1.64 -4.70 6.38
C ASP A 112 -1.02 -5.44 5.18
N PRO A 113 0.33 -5.46 5.02
CA PRO A 113 0.97 -6.23 3.96
C PRO A 113 0.88 -7.69 4.36
N SER A 114 -0.32 -8.27 4.25
CA SER A 114 -0.77 -9.56 4.77
C SER A 114 0.29 -10.39 5.52
N THR A 115 0.71 -9.93 6.70
CA THR A 115 1.35 -10.77 7.72
C THR A 115 0.24 -11.30 8.61
N ILE A 116 -0.66 -12.08 8.01
CA ILE A 116 -1.71 -12.71 8.80
C ILE A 116 -1.58 -14.22 8.63
N LYS A 117 -1.00 -14.86 9.65
CA LYS A 117 -1.68 -16.03 10.20
C LYS A 117 -3.02 -15.50 10.73
N THR A 118 -4.03 -15.42 9.88
CA THR A 118 -5.38 -15.05 10.30
C THR A 118 -5.84 -16.16 11.22
N GLU A 119 -5.83 -15.90 12.53
CA GLU A 119 -6.99 -16.32 13.31
C GLU A 119 -8.21 -15.72 12.59
N PRO A 120 -9.20 -16.54 12.19
CA PRO A 120 -10.24 -16.10 11.29
C PRO A 120 -11.05 -14.97 11.94
N VAL A 121 -10.88 -13.76 11.42
CA VAL A 121 -11.84 -12.68 11.68
C VAL A 121 -13.13 -13.11 11.00
N TYR A 122 -14.10 -13.52 11.81
CA TYR A 122 -15.43 -13.93 11.36
C TYR A 122 -16.09 -12.74 10.67
N ALA A 123 -16.00 -12.67 9.34
CA ALA A 123 -16.72 -11.67 8.58
C ALA A 123 -18.22 -11.89 8.80
N ALA A 124 -19.00 -10.81 8.94
CA ALA A 124 -20.46 -10.87 9.10
C ALA A 124 -21.21 -11.42 7.86
N GLY A 125 -20.46 -11.93 6.87
CA GLY A 125 -20.91 -12.38 5.55
C GLY A 125 -20.05 -13.51 4.98
N PHE A 126 -20.32 -13.81 3.72
CA PHE A 126 -19.54 -14.76 2.92
C PHE A 126 -18.20 -14.13 2.50
N ALA A 127 -17.10 -14.86 2.65
CA ALA A 127 -15.77 -14.36 2.31
C ALA A 127 -14.92 -15.44 1.60
N LEU A 128 -14.19 -15.02 0.56
CA LEU A 128 -13.11 -15.79 -0.06
C LEU A 128 -11.80 -15.07 0.26
N TYR A 129 -10.87 -15.73 0.94
CA TYR A 129 -9.58 -15.16 1.34
C TYR A 129 -8.54 -15.33 0.24
N GLN A 130 -7.47 -14.52 0.31
CA GLN A 130 -6.32 -14.70 -0.57
C GLN A 130 -5.64 -16.03 -0.23
N ASN A 131 -5.21 -16.77 -1.25
CA ASN A 131 -4.47 -18.01 -1.04
C ASN A 131 -3.11 -17.72 -0.40
N PHE A 132 -2.64 -18.60 0.49
CA PHE A 132 -1.36 -18.45 1.15
C PHE A 132 -0.54 -19.76 1.10
N PRO A 133 0.74 -19.71 0.70
CA PRO A 133 1.46 -18.53 0.19
C PRO A 133 0.96 -18.06 -1.19
N ASN A 134 1.27 -16.82 -1.58
CA ASN A 134 1.09 -16.29 -2.93
C ASN A 134 2.12 -15.14 -3.17
N PRO A 135 3.13 -15.31 -4.04
CA PRO A 135 3.37 -16.46 -4.94
C PRO A 135 3.62 -17.76 -4.19
N PHE A 136 3.39 -18.91 -4.82
CA PHE A 136 3.55 -20.23 -4.18
C PHE A 136 4.34 -21.23 -5.03
N ASN A 137 4.95 -22.22 -4.38
CA ASN A 137 5.67 -23.33 -5.02
C ASN A 137 5.66 -24.60 -4.13
N PRO A 138 5.14 -25.75 -4.60
CA PRO A 138 4.09 -25.91 -5.61
C PRO A 138 2.69 -25.87 -4.98
N SER A 139 2.56 -25.68 -3.66
CA SER A 139 1.28 -25.77 -2.94
C SER A 139 0.88 -24.46 -2.26
N THR A 140 -0.42 -24.25 -2.15
CA THR A 140 -1.03 -23.11 -1.47
C THR A 140 -2.33 -23.52 -0.79
N SER A 141 -2.74 -22.80 0.25
CA SER A 141 -4.02 -22.98 0.92
C SER A 141 -5.00 -21.90 0.46
N ILE A 142 -6.20 -22.31 0.07
CA ILE A 142 -7.33 -21.43 -0.26
C ILE A 142 -8.32 -21.51 0.90
N ALA A 143 -8.57 -20.37 1.54
CA ALA A 143 -9.51 -20.28 2.65
C ALA A 143 -10.78 -19.52 2.25
N PHE A 144 -11.91 -19.90 2.85
CA PHE A 144 -13.17 -19.19 2.72
C PHE A 144 -14.03 -19.36 3.97
N GLN A 145 -15.01 -18.47 4.12
CA GLN A 145 -15.95 -18.49 5.23
C GLN A 145 -17.38 -18.48 4.71
N LEU A 146 -18.19 -19.38 5.27
CA LEU A 146 -19.62 -19.47 5.03
C LEU A 146 -20.36 -18.93 6.24
N LYS A 147 -21.29 -17.98 6.02
CA LYS A 147 -22.22 -17.52 7.05
C LYS A 147 -23.29 -18.56 7.36
N GLU A 148 -23.76 -19.26 6.33
CA GLU A 148 -24.82 -20.25 6.39
C GLU A 148 -24.38 -21.52 5.66
N ALA A 149 -24.95 -22.66 6.02
CA ALA A 149 -24.69 -23.89 5.30
C ALA A 149 -25.22 -23.77 3.86
N GLY A 150 -24.52 -24.36 2.90
CA GLY A 150 -24.89 -24.26 1.49
C GLY A 150 -24.07 -25.17 0.59
N HIS A 151 -24.47 -25.26 -0.67
CA HIS A 151 -23.74 -26.00 -1.68
C HIS A 151 -22.58 -25.16 -2.21
N VAL A 152 -21.36 -25.66 -2.07
CA VAL A 152 -20.12 -24.95 -2.43
C VAL A 152 -19.43 -25.64 -3.60
N GLU A 153 -19.12 -24.86 -4.64
CA GLU A 153 -18.19 -25.26 -5.72
C GLU A 153 -16.96 -24.34 -5.68
N LEU A 154 -15.80 -24.89 -5.31
CA LEU A 154 -14.51 -24.22 -5.40
C LEU A 154 -13.73 -24.82 -6.57
N SER A 155 -13.43 -24.01 -7.58
CA SER A 155 -12.72 -24.47 -8.79
C SER A 155 -11.57 -23.56 -9.17
N VAL A 156 -10.53 -24.13 -9.78
CA VAL A 156 -9.34 -23.45 -10.30
C VAL A 156 -9.41 -23.35 -11.82
N TYR A 157 -8.96 -22.22 -12.37
CA TYR A 157 -8.98 -21.85 -13.77
C TYR A 157 -7.61 -21.31 -14.20
N ASN A 158 -7.25 -21.48 -15.46
CA ASN A 158 -6.08 -20.83 -16.06
C ASN A 158 -6.40 -19.43 -16.61
N GLU A 159 -5.40 -18.76 -17.17
CA GLU A 159 -5.48 -17.43 -17.78
C GLU A 159 -6.44 -17.35 -18.98
N LEU A 160 -6.72 -18.49 -19.63
CA LEU A 160 -7.70 -18.60 -20.72
C LEU A 160 -9.14 -18.82 -20.20
N GLY A 161 -9.34 -18.87 -18.88
CA GLY A 161 -10.64 -19.14 -18.27
C GLY A 161 -11.09 -20.60 -18.35
N GLN A 162 -10.20 -21.52 -18.71
CA GLN A 162 -10.49 -22.95 -18.74
C GLN A 162 -10.43 -23.51 -17.32
N LYS A 163 -11.46 -24.28 -16.94
CA LYS A 163 -11.50 -24.95 -15.63
C LYS A 163 -10.46 -26.07 -15.59
N ILE A 164 -9.49 -25.94 -14.68
CA ILE A 164 -8.38 -26.88 -14.49
C ILE A 164 -8.77 -27.99 -13.53
N GLU A 165 -9.44 -27.62 -12.43
CA GLU A 165 -9.74 -28.55 -11.34
C GLU A 165 -10.89 -28.03 -10.49
N THR A 166 -11.67 -28.93 -9.90
CA THR A 166 -12.68 -28.59 -8.88
C THR A 166 -12.24 -29.20 -7.56
N LEU A 167 -11.94 -28.34 -6.57
CA LEU A 167 -11.39 -28.71 -5.27
C LEU A 167 -12.50 -29.10 -4.28
N ILE A 168 -13.65 -28.44 -4.36
CA ILE A 168 -14.85 -28.75 -3.58
C ILE A 168 -16.05 -28.70 -4.51
N ASN A 169 -16.96 -29.65 -4.38
CA ASN A 169 -18.28 -29.61 -4.99
C ASN A 169 -19.28 -30.36 -4.10
N SER A 170 -19.64 -29.76 -2.97
CA SER A 170 -20.48 -30.43 -1.96
C SER A 170 -21.15 -29.44 -1.02
N ASN A 171 -22.13 -29.93 -0.25
CA ASN A 171 -22.75 -29.16 0.82
C ASN A 171 -21.76 -28.99 1.98
N GLN A 172 -21.52 -27.75 2.37
CA GLN A 172 -20.62 -27.38 3.46
C GLN A 172 -21.42 -26.75 4.61
N PRO A 173 -21.11 -27.10 5.86
CA PRO A 173 -21.69 -26.40 7.01
C PRO A 173 -21.11 -24.99 7.12
N THR A 174 -21.81 -24.12 7.88
CA THR A 174 -21.32 -22.78 8.22
C THR A 174 -19.93 -22.81 8.87
N GLY A 175 -19.19 -21.71 8.75
CA GLY A 175 -17.88 -21.51 9.36
C GLY A 175 -16.73 -21.39 8.36
N TYR A 176 -15.52 -21.32 8.92
CA TYR A 176 -14.26 -21.24 8.18
C TYR A 176 -13.89 -22.60 7.57
N LYS A 177 -13.37 -22.57 6.35
CA LYS A 177 -12.89 -23.73 5.58
C LYS A 177 -11.57 -23.39 4.91
N GLU A 178 -10.67 -24.35 4.87
CA GLU A 178 -9.39 -24.24 4.19
C GLU A 178 -9.15 -25.47 3.34
N VAL A 179 -8.74 -25.27 2.10
CA VAL A 179 -8.45 -26.34 1.14
C VAL A 179 -7.09 -26.10 0.50
N LYS A 180 -6.26 -27.14 0.51
CA LYS A 180 -4.95 -27.11 -0.15
C LYS A 180 -5.11 -27.39 -1.64
N TRP A 181 -4.40 -26.60 -2.44
CA TRP A 181 -4.21 -26.86 -3.87
C TRP A 181 -2.73 -27.11 -4.15
N ASN A 182 -2.46 -28.09 -5.02
CA ASN A 182 -1.11 -28.46 -5.42
C ASN A 182 -0.94 -28.30 -6.94
N GLY A 183 -0.14 -27.31 -7.33
CA GLY A 183 0.19 -26.97 -8.71
C GLY A 183 1.43 -27.68 -9.27
N ALA A 184 1.98 -28.71 -8.62
CA ALA A 184 3.25 -29.35 -9.04
C ALA A 184 3.26 -29.77 -10.53
N ASN A 185 2.13 -30.27 -11.03
CA ASN A 185 1.98 -30.73 -12.42
C ASN A 185 1.45 -29.63 -13.37
N ARG A 186 1.52 -28.35 -12.97
CA ARG A 186 1.03 -27.21 -13.75
C ARG A 186 2.19 -26.26 -14.09
N PRO A 187 2.14 -25.54 -15.22
CA PRO A 187 3.18 -24.55 -15.57
C PRO A 187 3.14 -23.35 -14.61
N SER A 188 4.28 -22.69 -14.41
CA SER A 188 4.32 -21.40 -13.69
C SER A 188 3.48 -20.38 -14.44
N GLY A 189 2.75 -19.54 -13.71
CA GLY A 189 1.83 -18.60 -14.31
C GLY A 189 0.70 -18.16 -13.38
N VAL A 190 -0.21 -17.37 -13.94
CA VAL A 190 -1.36 -16.83 -13.23
C VAL A 190 -2.52 -17.82 -13.31
N TYR A 191 -3.11 -18.11 -12.16
CA TYR A 191 -4.32 -18.92 -12.05
C TYR A 191 -5.40 -18.14 -11.31
N PHE A 192 -6.64 -18.55 -11.50
CA PHE A 192 -7.79 -18.00 -10.80
C PHE A 192 -8.52 -19.10 -10.05
N TYR A 193 -8.96 -18.83 -8.83
CA TYR A 193 -9.90 -19.71 -8.14
C TYR A 193 -11.22 -18.98 -7.95
N ARG A 194 -12.31 -19.73 -8.14
CA ARG A 194 -13.67 -19.24 -8.05
C ARG A 194 -14.43 -20.08 -7.05
N LEU A 195 -15.10 -19.39 -6.14
CA LEU A 195 -16.00 -19.96 -5.15
C LEU A 195 -17.43 -19.60 -5.53
N ILE A 196 -18.26 -20.62 -5.73
CA ILE A 196 -19.71 -20.49 -5.95
C ILE A 196 -20.41 -21.08 -4.73
N VAL A 197 -21.31 -20.32 -4.12
CA VAL A 197 -22.11 -20.78 -2.99
C VAL A 197 -23.59 -20.60 -3.31
N ASN A 198 -24.34 -21.68 -3.19
CA ASN A 198 -25.80 -21.67 -3.26
C ASN A 198 -26.35 -21.95 -1.86
N SER A 199 -26.94 -20.94 -1.23
CA SER A 199 -27.59 -21.05 0.08
C SER A 199 -28.85 -20.21 0.09
N ASN A 200 -29.93 -20.71 0.70
CA ASN A 200 -31.21 -19.99 0.85
C ASN A 200 -31.73 -19.32 -0.44
N ASN A 201 -31.69 -20.05 -1.57
CA ASN A 201 -32.05 -19.58 -2.91
C ASN A 201 -31.24 -18.38 -3.45
N GLN A 202 -30.12 -18.04 -2.81
CA GLN A 202 -29.16 -17.05 -3.29
C GLN A 202 -27.90 -17.74 -3.81
N LYS A 203 -27.45 -17.30 -4.98
CA LYS A 203 -26.18 -17.72 -5.58
C LYS A 203 -25.17 -16.59 -5.45
N GLN A 204 -24.06 -16.87 -4.77
CA GLN A 204 -22.95 -15.94 -4.61
C GLN A 204 -21.72 -16.49 -5.35
N ILE A 205 -21.00 -15.60 -6.04
CA ILE A 205 -19.81 -15.96 -6.80
C ILE A 205 -18.70 -14.99 -6.44
N MET A 206 -17.55 -15.52 -6.00
CA MET A 206 -16.33 -14.77 -5.75
C MET A 206 -15.17 -15.39 -6.51
N GLN A 207 -14.21 -14.57 -6.92
CA GLN A 207 -13.00 -15.03 -7.59
C GLN A 207 -11.78 -14.23 -7.14
N LYS A 208 -10.63 -14.89 -7.13
CA LYS A 208 -9.33 -14.28 -6.83
C LYS A 208 -8.23 -14.88 -7.69
N LYS A 209 -7.13 -14.14 -7.84
CA LYS A 209 -5.93 -14.53 -8.60
C LYS A 209 -4.88 -15.16 -7.69
N MET A 210 -4.06 -16.05 -8.22
CA MET A 210 -2.88 -16.63 -7.57
C MET A 210 -1.75 -16.83 -8.59
N LEU A 211 -0.50 -16.82 -8.12
CA LEU A 211 0.71 -16.90 -8.94
C LEU A 211 1.53 -18.13 -8.52
N LEU A 212 1.66 -19.09 -9.43
CA LEU A 212 2.53 -20.25 -9.29
C LEU A 212 3.92 -19.91 -9.85
N VAL A 213 4.96 -20.11 -9.05
CA VAL A 213 6.36 -19.96 -9.45
C VAL A 213 7.07 -21.29 -9.21
N LYS A 214 7.92 -21.72 -10.14
CA LYS A 214 8.74 -22.93 -10.04
C LYS A 214 10.20 -22.55 -10.00
#